data_AF-A0A929SY76-F1
#
_entry.id   AF-A0A929SY76-F1
#
_cell.length_a   1.000
_cell.length_b   1.000
_cell.length_c   1.000
_cell.angle_alpha   90.00
_cell.angle_beta   90.00
_cell.angle_gamma   90.00
#
_symmetry.space_group_name_H-M   'P 1'
#
loop_
_entity.id
_entity.type
_entity.pdbx_description
1 polymer ?
#
loop_
_entity_poly.entity_id
_entity_poly.type
_entity_poly.pdbx_seq_one_letter_code
_entity_poly.pdbx_strand_id
1 'polypeptide(L)'
;GNYVKFVETTNIKSDEDAVNAWKNGQATAKDFTKENVTLKEGDTVLVMDRDTYAHGSGTRTVNTVEYRRKKIPAKPEYNFTEGYARTEGIPGSPTYAFWNQEITGEFLTIGDDYRFGTPDDEKVNFNNETVLYYNNITKNFPPGITGSNKYNFKNESLQEILEEMHAQVTGILDYFERNVHNEADKKEVLARREELKQNIAKTIEMIKQNQIKVVVESERGLMFYQANQEILKQLRTQIEEAQSVLSDLNISLGTSKETLKEYKQLKDVELTTKGVLKYSRIYGFESGVIKSYHKDKEAEHYSDWEKVNPEVETREDSVYANKGSVTISDDLSKIKVVHTDSNTTETELTRQEVSTTEETDYVVKEIMTPIRAYKVMSEGNVVVNHYYKEVTKIFEIPKDAPILEVPEFKGGVASENPPVLEVPEFKSGVNGEVDEPLNLPQLIITKWVDEDGNNLKPADAKNPSVEGKANDAFEPGTIEGYEFVRTVPLNADGIVTHMFRKKQTYKPEETKPNDTTPSNEERDNQTSIPENKVEKLPQTGTGQEFAIFGAAASSILAGLGLVIPGKQKKE
;
A
#
# COMPACT_ATOMS: atom_id res chain seq x y z
N GLY A 1 50.15 -59.15 -23.94
CA GLY A 1 49.58 -57.92 -24.54
C GLY A 1 48.93 -58.33 -25.83
N ASN A 2 47.73 -57.82 -26.13
CA ASN A 2 47.11 -57.99 -27.43
C ASN A 2 47.94 -57.17 -28.44
N TYR A 3 48.91 -57.81 -29.10
CA TYR A 3 49.66 -57.17 -30.18
C TYR A 3 48.72 -57.03 -31.37
N VAL A 4 48.20 -55.82 -31.58
CA VAL A 4 47.01 -55.62 -32.43
C VAL A 4 47.36 -55.84 -33.91
N LYS A 5 48.52 -55.35 -34.38
CA LYS A 5 48.99 -55.52 -35.76
C LYS A 5 50.51 -55.54 -35.85
N PHE A 6 51.04 -56.08 -36.94
CA PHE A 6 52.47 -56.07 -37.28
C PHE A 6 52.70 -55.65 -38.74
N VAL A 7 53.92 -55.15 -38.99
CA VAL A 7 54.45 -54.83 -40.31
C VAL A 7 55.76 -55.58 -40.45
N GLU A 8 55.91 -56.33 -41.54
CA GLU A 8 57.18 -56.99 -41.89
C GLU A 8 58.06 -56.01 -42.66
N THR A 9 59.31 -55.86 -42.23
CA THR A 9 60.27 -54.91 -42.82
C THR A 9 61.70 -55.41 -42.65
N THR A 10 62.63 -54.85 -43.42
CA THR A 10 64.06 -55.20 -43.37
C THR A 10 64.90 -53.94 -43.14
N ASN A 11 66.15 -54.11 -42.67
CA ASN A 11 67.14 -53.03 -42.50
C ASN A 11 66.80 -51.95 -41.45
N ILE A 12 66.11 -52.31 -40.36
CA ILE A 12 65.88 -51.39 -39.24
C ILE A 12 67.16 -51.25 -38.41
N LYS A 13 67.71 -50.03 -38.33
CA LYS A 13 69.00 -49.75 -37.65
C LYS A 13 68.86 -48.78 -36.47
N SER A 14 67.69 -48.18 -36.29
CA SER A 14 67.40 -47.23 -35.22
C SER A 14 65.93 -47.25 -34.82
N ASP A 15 65.61 -46.65 -33.67
CA ASP A 15 64.23 -46.47 -33.21
C ASP A 15 63.41 -45.61 -34.18
N GLU A 16 64.04 -44.61 -34.80
CA GLU A 16 63.40 -43.76 -35.80
C GLU A 16 63.07 -44.52 -37.08
N ASP A 17 63.97 -45.39 -37.54
CA ASP A 17 63.71 -46.29 -38.68
C ASP A 17 62.53 -47.23 -38.39
N ALA A 18 62.45 -47.76 -37.17
CA ALA A 18 61.35 -48.63 -36.74
C ALA A 18 60.00 -47.89 -36.74
N VAL A 19 59.96 -46.67 -36.19
CA VAL A 19 58.76 -45.83 -36.18
C VAL A 19 58.33 -45.48 -37.60
N ASN A 20 59.26 -45.11 -38.48
CA ASN A 20 58.97 -44.77 -39.87
C ASN A 20 58.49 -45.98 -40.66
N ALA A 21 59.12 -47.14 -40.48
CA ALA A 21 58.68 -48.39 -41.10
C ALA A 21 57.26 -48.78 -40.67
N TRP A 22 56.94 -48.61 -39.38
CA TRP A 22 55.58 -48.82 -38.90
C TRP A 22 54.59 -47.83 -39.55
N LYS A 23 54.85 -46.52 -39.48
CA LYS A 23 53.98 -45.48 -40.06
C LYS A 23 53.70 -45.72 -41.54
N ASN A 24 54.73 -46.06 -42.32
CA ASN A 24 54.59 -46.35 -43.75
C ASN A 24 53.84 -47.66 -44.01
N GLY A 25 53.96 -48.65 -43.13
CA GLY A 25 53.29 -49.94 -43.23
C GLY A 25 51.89 -50.00 -42.61
N GLN A 26 51.39 -48.94 -41.96
CA GLN A 26 50.12 -48.97 -41.23
C GLN A 26 48.93 -49.40 -42.10
N ALA A 27 48.88 -48.97 -43.36
CA ALA A 27 47.79 -49.30 -44.28
C ALA A 27 47.77 -50.79 -44.68
N THR A 28 48.92 -51.46 -44.61
CA THR A 28 49.08 -52.88 -44.97
C THR A 28 49.34 -53.78 -43.76
N ALA A 29 49.29 -53.21 -42.55
CA ALA A 29 49.56 -53.91 -41.31
C ALA A 29 48.52 -55.02 -41.07
N LYS A 30 49.00 -56.21 -40.72
CA LYS A 30 48.18 -57.41 -40.49
C LYS A 30 48.08 -57.72 -39.01
N ASP A 31 47.04 -58.41 -38.59
CA ASP A 31 46.91 -58.84 -37.20
C ASP A 31 48.02 -59.83 -36.84
N PHE A 32 48.62 -59.68 -35.66
CA PHE A 32 49.71 -60.55 -35.21
C PHE A 32 49.15 -61.88 -34.68
N THR A 33 48.71 -62.73 -35.59
CA THR A 33 48.17 -64.08 -35.32
C THR A 33 49.08 -65.16 -35.91
N LYS A 34 48.90 -66.41 -35.45
CA LYS A 34 49.71 -67.56 -35.89
C LYS A 34 49.58 -67.81 -37.40
N GLU A 35 48.45 -67.45 -37.98
CA GLU A 35 48.15 -67.62 -39.41
C GLU A 35 48.84 -66.57 -40.28
N ASN A 36 49.03 -65.35 -39.74
CA ASN A 36 49.56 -64.22 -40.50
C ASN A 36 51.08 -64.07 -40.37
N VAL A 37 51.67 -64.66 -39.33
CA VAL A 37 53.09 -64.45 -38.98
C VAL A 37 53.86 -65.76 -39.18
N THR A 38 54.86 -65.73 -40.06
CA THR A 38 55.85 -66.82 -40.19
C THR A 38 57.20 -66.29 -39.73
N LEU A 39 57.64 -66.71 -38.54
CA LEU A 39 58.96 -66.34 -37.98
C LEU A 39 60.01 -67.40 -38.34
N LYS A 40 61.17 -66.95 -38.82
CA LYS A 40 62.35 -67.78 -39.07
C LYS A 40 63.42 -67.50 -38.02
N GLU A 41 64.27 -68.49 -37.77
CA GLU A 41 65.43 -68.30 -36.89
C GLU A 41 66.31 -67.15 -37.40
N GLY A 42 66.63 -66.21 -36.50
CA GLY A 42 67.34 -64.98 -36.82
C GLY A 42 66.45 -63.74 -36.96
N ASP A 43 65.13 -63.89 -37.10
CA ASP A 43 64.20 -62.76 -37.16
C ASP A 43 64.15 -61.99 -35.85
N THR A 44 63.84 -60.70 -35.93
CA THR A 44 63.68 -59.81 -34.77
C THR A 44 62.27 -59.24 -34.73
N VAL A 45 61.58 -59.42 -33.61
CA VAL A 45 60.26 -58.83 -33.35
C VAL A 45 60.45 -57.62 -32.44
N LEU A 46 60.16 -56.44 -32.97
CA LEU A 46 60.20 -55.20 -32.21
C LEU A 46 58.79 -54.81 -31.77
N VAL A 47 58.60 -54.69 -30.47
CA VAL A 47 57.34 -54.22 -29.87
C VAL A 47 57.38 -52.71 -29.75
N MET A 48 56.44 -52.06 -30.43
CA MET A 48 56.24 -50.61 -30.37
C MET A 48 55.14 -50.28 -29.36
N ASP A 49 55.40 -49.29 -28.51
CA ASP A 49 54.38 -48.66 -27.67
C ASP A 49 53.90 -47.36 -28.32
N ARG A 50 52.61 -47.04 -28.16
CA ARG A 50 51.98 -45.84 -28.70
C ARG A 50 51.48 -45.00 -27.53
N ASP A 51 52.27 -44.01 -27.17
CA ASP A 51 51.93 -43.03 -26.15
C ASP A 51 51.24 -41.83 -26.76
N THR A 52 50.26 -41.29 -26.05
CA THR A 52 49.54 -40.08 -26.45
C THR A 52 49.58 -39.07 -25.31
N TYR A 53 50.04 -37.85 -25.60
CA TYR A 53 50.01 -36.73 -24.66
C TYR A 53 49.47 -35.50 -25.37
N ALA A 54 48.95 -34.54 -24.60
CA ALA A 54 48.44 -33.29 -25.16
C ALA A 54 49.21 -32.09 -24.61
N HIS A 55 49.50 -31.13 -25.48
CA HIS A 55 50.03 -29.83 -25.06
C HIS A 55 48.89 -28.82 -25.03
N GLY A 56 48.61 -28.26 -23.86
CA GLY A 56 47.59 -27.23 -23.66
C GLY A 56 48.16 -25.82 -23.77
N SER A 57 47.40 -24.90 -24.36
CA SER A 57 47.55 -23.45 -24.21
C SER A 57 46.24 -22.88 -23.72
N GLY A 58 46.24 -22.16 -22.60
CA GLY A 58 45.00 -21.66 -22.00
C GLY A 58 45.04 -20.17 -21.67
N THR A 59 43.85 -19.56 -21.67
CA THR A 59 43.60 -18.15 -21.40
C THR A 59 42.41 -18.02 -20.45
N ARG A 60 42.52 -17.13 -19.47
CA ARG A 60 41.41 -16.72 -18.60
C ARG A 60 40.98 -15.31 -18.96
N THR A 61 39.69 -15.05 -19.08
CA THR A 61 39.10 -13.74 -19.33
C THR A 61 38.15 -13.40 -18.19
N VAL A 62 38.42 -12.32 -17.47
CA VAL A 62 37.53 -11.77 -16.44
C VAL A 62 36.78 -10.57 -17.02
N ASN A 63 35.47 -10.48 -16.82
CA ASN A 63 34.68 -9.28 -17.12
C ASN A 63 33.98 -8.81 -15.85
N THR A 64 34.15 -7.54 -15.52
CA THR A 64 33.51 -6.91 -14.36
C THR A 64 32.58 -5.80 -14.83
N VAL A 65 31.32 -5.84 -14.37
CA VAL A 65 30.30 -4.80 -14.61
C VAL A 65 29.86 -4.24 -13.27
N GLU A 66 30.04 -2.93 -13.09
CA GLU A 66 29.61 -2.23 -11.89
C GLU A 66 28.31 -1.46 -12.13
N TYR A 67 27.42 -1.45 -11.14
CA TYR A 67 26.18 -0.72 -11.12
C TYR A 67 26.07 0.12 -9.85
N ARG A 68 25.40 1.26 -9.94
CA ARG A 68 25.04 2.11 -8.81
C ARG A 68 23.57 2.52 -8.89
N ARG A 69 22.95 2.74 -7.74
CA ARG A 69 21.64 3.39 -7.63
C ARG A 69 21.66 4.46 -6.54
N LYS A 70 20.70 5.37 -6.57
CA LYS A 70 20.57 6.46 -5.61
C LYS A 70 19.34 6.25 -4.75
N LYS A 71 19.44 6.62 -3.48
CA LYS A 71 18.31 6.71 -2.58
C LYS A 71 17.61 8.06 -2.78
N ILE A 72 16.35 8.03 -3.22
CA ILE A 72 15.53 9.22 -3.46
C ILE A 72 14.71 9.49 -2.18
N PRO A 73 14.91 10.64 -1.52
CA PRO A 73 14.23 10.93 -0.26
C PRO A 73 12.73 11.07 -0.47
N ALA A 74 11.96 10.72 0.57
CA ALA A 74 10.52 10.93 0.57
C ALA A 74 10.18 12.42 0.39
N LYS A 75 9.17 12.72 -0.43
CA LYS A 75 8.58 14.06 -0.52
C LYS A 75 7.26 14.07 0.24
N PRO A 76 7.04 15.05 1.14
CA PRO A 76 5.78 15.15 1.86
C PRO A 76 4.64 15.46 0.90
N GLU A 77 3.42 15.14 1.33
CA GLU A 77 2.18 15.55 0.65
C GLU A 77 2.11 17.08 0.56
N TYR A 78 1.62 17.60 -0.55
CA TYR A 78 1.41 19.03 -0.74
C TYR A 78 -0.08 19.31 -0.97
N ASN A 79 -0.65 20.15 -0.12
CA ASN A 79 -2.02 20.64 -0.21
C ASN A 79 -2.03 22.16 -0.10
N PHE A 80 -2.63 22.83 -1.07
CA PHE A 80 -2.79 24.28 -1.03
C PHE A 80 -4.10 24.70 -1.71
N THR A 81 -4.93 25.46 -1.01
CA THR A 81 -6.16 26.02 -1.57
C THR A 81 -6.05 27.54 -1.60
N GLU A 82 -6.26 28.11 -2.78
CA GLU A 82 -6.30 29.56 -2.97
C GLU A 82 -7.58 30.16 -2.39
N GLY A 83 -7.51 31.44 -2.03
CA GLY A 83 -8.69 32.21 -1.67
C GLY A 83 -9.69 32.28 -2.83
N TYR A 84 -10.95 32.55 -2.50
CA TYR A 84 -12.01 32.73 -3.48
C TYR A 84 -11.67 33.87 -4.45
N ALA A 85 -11.48 33.53 -5.72
CA ALA A 85 -11.22 34.49 -6.78
C ALA A 85 -12.55 34.88 -7.45
N ARG A 86 -13.01 36.10 -7.13
CA ARG A 86 -14.28 36.64 -7.63
C ARG A 86 -14.18 37.07 -9.10
N THR A 87 -15.20 36.76 -9.88
CA THR A 87 -15.52 37.42 -11.16
C THR A 87 -16.55 38.53 -10.93
N GLU A 88 -16.57 39.54 -11.81
CA GLU A 88 -17.37 40.76 -11.64
C GLU A 88 -18.81 40.45 -11.18
N GLY A 89 -19.23 41.08 -10.07
CA GLY A 89 -20.51 40.76 -9.44
C GLY A 89 -21.64 41.63 -9.95
N ILE A 90 -22.86 41.11 -9.90
CA ILE A 90 -24.06 41.81 -10.31
C ILE A 90 -24.74 42.39 -9.05
N PRO A 91 -24.84 43.73 -8.91
CA PRO A 91 -25.50 44.35 -7.77
C PRO A 91 -26.96 43.90 -7.67
N GLY A 92 -27.45 43.62 -6.46
CA GLY A 92 -28.77 43.02 -6.31
C GLY A 92 -29.24 42.76 -4.89
N SER A 93 -29.21 43.77 -4.03
CA SER A 93 -29.63 43.63 -2.63
C SER A 93 -31.13 43.90 -2.46
N PRO A 94 -31.91 43.05 -1.75
CA PRO A 94 -33.28 43.34 -1.39
C PRO A 94 -33.38 44.67 -0.64
N THR A 95 -34.39 45.45 -0.99
CA THR A 95 -34.67 46.74 -0.34
C THR A 95 -36.12 46.81 0.07
N TYR A 96 -36.36 47.34 1.27
CA TYR A 96 -37.70 47.59 1.79
C TYR A 96 -37.89 49.09 1.94
N ALA A 97 -38.90 49.64 1.26
CA ALA A 97 -39.19 51.07 1.30
C ALA A 97 -40.16 51.37 2.45
N PHE A 98 -39.62 51.33 3.68
CA PHE A 98 -40.35 51.67 4.91
C PHE A 98 -39.97 53.04 5.46
N TRP A 99 -40.96 53.85 5.83
CA TRP A 99 -40.78 55.08 6.60
C TRP A 99 -41.97 55.34 7.51
N ASN A 100 -41.77 56.19 8.52
CA ASN A 100 -42.86 56.66 9.37
C ASN A 100 -43.54 57.85 8.69
N GLN A 101 -44.86 57.85 8.64
CA GLN A 101 -45.64 58.92 8.01
C GLN A 101 -46.81 59.31 8.91
N GLU A 102 -47.04 60.61 9.07
CA GLU A 102 -48.27 61.11 9.67
C GLU A 102 -49.36 61.12 8.61
N ILE A 103 -50.50 60.51 8.92
CA ILE A 103 -51.63 60.37 7.99
C ILE A 103 -52.88 60.96 8.61
N THR A 104 -53.70 61.58 7.76
CA THR A 104 -55.03 62.06 8.11
C THR A 104 -55.99 61.67 7.01
N GLY A 105 -57.17 61.18 7.38
CA GLY A 105 -58.21 60.75 6.44
C GLY A 105 -58.73 59.34 6.70
N GLU A 106 -59.74 58.96 5.93
CA GLU A 106 -60.41 57.67 6.02
C GLU A 106 -59.86 56.71 4.96
N PHE A 107 -59.37 55.54 5.40
CA PHE A 107 -58.76 54.52 4.54
C PHE A 107 -59.35 53.15 4.81
N LEU A 108 -59.24 52.25 3.83
CA LEU A 108 -59.71 50.87 3.93
C LEU A 108 -58.71 50.04 4.75
N THR A 109 -59.19 49.34 5.76
CA THR A 109 -58.41 48.41 6.59
C THR A 109 -58.86 46.98 6.32
N ILE A 110 -57.90 46.05 6.37
CA ILE A 110 -58.16 44.64 6.12
C ILE A 110 -59.12 44.08 7.19
N GLY A 111 -60.07 43.26 6.76
CA GLY A 111 -60.99 42.55 7.64
C GLY A 111 -60.36 41.38 8.42
N ASP A 112 -61.19 40.66 9.17
CA ASP A 112 -60.79 39.50 9.98
C ASP A 112 -60.34 38.30 9.12
N ASP A 113 -60.76 38.25 7.86
CA ASP A 113 -60.31 37.25 6.90
C ASP A 113 -58.88 37.50 6.38
N TYR A 114 -58.29 38.64 6.76
CA TYR A 114 -56.97 39.10 6.31
C TYR A 114 -56.83 39.12 4.79
N ARG A 115 -57.89 39.52 4.08
CA ARG A 115 -57.91 39.68 2.63
C ARG A 115 -58.60 40.98 2.25
N PHE A 116 -57.93 41.81 1.46
CA PHE A 116 -58.59 42.98 0.89
C PHE A 116 -59.52 42.60 -0.28
N GLY A 117 -60.56 43.40 -0.48
CA GLY A 117 -61.58 43.24 -1.50
C GLY A 117 -62.76 42.38 -1.06
N THR A 118 -62.90 42.12 0.24
CA THR A 118 -63.95 41.27 0.83
C THR A 118 -64.97 42.09 1.61
N PRO A 119 -66.17 41.54 1.87
CA PRO A 119 -67.24 42.29 2.54
C PRO A 119 -66.96 42.70 3.99
N ASP A 120 -65.97 42.08 4.65
CA ASP A 120 -65.55 42.37 6.03
C ASP A 120 -64.47 43.45 6.13
N ASP A 121 -63.98 43.97 5.00
CA ASP A 121 -63.10 45.14 5.01
C ASP A 121 -63.79 46.35 5.67
N GLU A 122 -63.09 46.97 6.63
CA GLU A 122 -63.59 48.13 7.35
C GLU A 122 -62.92 49.42 6.85
N LYS A 123 -63.36 50.55 7.41
CA LYS A 123 -62.68 51.83 7.24
C LYS A 123 -62.17 52.34 8.57
N VAL A 124 -60.95 52.86 8.56
CA VAL A 124 -60.33 53.51 9.71
C VAL A 124 -60.05 54.97 9.37
N ASN A 125 -60.44 55.88 10.27
CA ASN A 125 -60.17 57.31 10.14
C ASN A 125 -58.95 57.68 10.99
N PHE A 126 -57.99 58.35 10.38
CA PHE A 126 -56.80 58.87 11.01
C PHE A 126 -56.91 60.39 11.17
N ASN A 127 -56.51 60.89 12.34
CA ASN A 127 -56.35 62.29 12.68
C ASN A 127 -54.91 62.57 13.17
N ASN A 128 -53.97 62.58 12.22
CA ASN A 128 -52.56 62.86 12.43
C ASN A 128 -51.80 61.80 13.26
N GLU A 129 -52.20 60.54 13.18
CA GLU A 129 -51.44 59.43 13.76
C GLU A 129 -50.25 59.03 12.86
N THR A 130 -49.19 58.57 13.51
CA THR A 130 -48.01 58.01 12.84
C THR A 130 -48.23 56.55 12.47
N VAL A 131 -48.10 56.24 11.17
CA VAL A 131 -48.15 54.89 10.61
C VAL A 131 -46.78 54.47 10.08
N LEU A 132 -46.53 53.17 10.02
CA LEU A 132 -45.42 52.60 9.26
C LEU A 132 -45.89 52.41 7.81
N TYR A 133 -45.42 53.25 6.90
CA TYR A 133 -45.77 53.21 5.49
C TYR A 133 -44.80 52.30 4.72
N TYR A 134 -45.33 51.48 3.83
CA TYR A 134 -44.61 50.63 2.88
C TYR A 134 -45.01 50.98 1.45
N ASN A 135 -44.01 51.09 0.58
CA ASN A 135 -44.20 51.43 -0.83
C ASN A 135 -43.63 50.36 -1.77
N ASN A 136 -44.42 49.96 -2.78
CA ASN A 136 -44.02 48.99 -3.79
C ASN A 136 -43.85 49.58 -5.22
N ILE A 137 -43.68 50.89 -5.37
CA ILE A 137 -43.70 51.56 -6.69
C ILE A 137 -42.48 51.19 -7.55
N THR A 138 -41.30 50.99 -6.96
CA THR A 138 -40.07 50.65 -7.70
C THR A 138 -39.24 49.58 -7.00
N LYS A 139 -39.47 48.31 -7.35
CA LYS A 139 -38.53 47.22 -7.06
C LYS A 139 -37.61 47.01 -8.24
N ASN A 140 -36.34 47.38 -8.07
CA ASN A 140 -35.31 47.02 -9.04
C ASN A 140 -34.92 45.56 -8.80
N PHE A 141 -35.13 44.73 -9.81
CA PHE A 141 -34.69 43.34 -9.77
C PHE A 141 -33.29 43.23 -10.40
N PRO A 142 -32.44 42.36 -9.86
CA PRO A 142 -31.15 42.08 -10.47
C PRO A 142 -31.34 41.49 -11.89
N PRO A 143 -30.41 41.75 -12.84
CA PRO A 143 -30.41 41.11 -14.16
C PRO A 143 -30.66 39.59 -14.09
N GLY A 144 -31.64 39.10 -14.86
CA GLY A 144 -32.02 37.68 -14.88
C GLY A 144 -33.12 37.29 -13.88
N ILE A 145 -33.53 38.20 -13.00
CA ILE A 145 -34.69 38.03 -12.11
C ILE A 145 -35.83 38.92 -12.62
N THR A 146 -37.01 38.33 -12.80
CA THR A 146 -38.23 39.04 -13.18
C THR A 146 -39.16 39.11 -11.97
N GLY A 147 -39.61 40.32 -11.63
CA GLY A 147 -40.65 40.52 -10.63
C GLY A 147 -42.01 39.96 -11.05
N SER A 148 -42.91 39.78 -10.09
CA SER A 148 -44.25 39.20 -10.28
C SER A 148 -45.21 40.07 -11.10
N ASN A 149 -44.90 41.37 -11.28
CA ASN A 149 -45.78 42.40 -11.82
C ASN A 149 -47.14 42.54 -11.09
N LYS A 150 -47.30 41.93 -9.90
CA LYS A 150 -48.53 41.93 -9.12
C LYS A 150 -48.45 43.10 -8.13
N TYR A 151 -49.22 44.17 -8.42
CA TYR A 151 -49.09 45.45 -7.72
C TYR A 151 -50.43 45.97 -7.20
N ASN A 152 -51.35 45.11 -6.77
CA ASN A 152 -52.66 45.58 -6.35
C ASN A 152 -53.05 45.06 -4.96
N PHE A 153 -52.58 45.77 -3.94
CA PHE A 153 -52.89 45.47 -2.54
C PHE A 153 -54.38 45.57 -2.20
N LYS A 154 -55.22 46.17 -3.06
CA LYS A 154 -56.66 46.30 -2.79
C LYS A 154 -57.45 44.99 -2.91
N ASN A 155 -56.87 43.93 -3.48
CA ASN A 155 -57.56 42.65 -3.73
C ASN A 155 -56.73 41.42 -3.31
N GLU A 156 -55.71 41.61 -2.47
CA GLU A 156 -54.74 40.58 -2.08
C GLU A 156 -54.91 40.19 -0.61
N SER A 157 -54.58 38.94 -0.31
CA SER A 157 -54.44 38.47 1.07
C SER A 157 -53.18 39.02 1.74
N LEU A 158 -53.18 39.13 3.06
CA LEU A 158 -51.99 39.53 3.83
C LEU A 158 -50.77 38.64 3.51
N GLN A 159 -51.00 37.35 3.25
CA GLN A 159 -49.94 36.43 2.83
C GLN A 159 -49.36 36.82 1.46
N GLU A 160 -50.21 37.03 0.44
CA GLU A 160 -49.75 37.45 -0.89
C GLU A 160 -49.00 38.79 -0.83
N ILE A 161 -49.48 39.73 -0.01
CA ILE A 161 -48.84 41.03 0.19
C ILE A 161 -47.44 40.85 0.76
N LEU A 162 -47.27 40.03 1.81
CA LEU A 162 -45.95 39.79 2.42
C LEU A 162 -45.03 38.98 1.52
N GLU A 163 -45.54 38.00 0.78
CA GLU A 163 -44.78 37.30 -0.27
C GLU A 163 -44.26 38.29 -1.32
N GLU A 164 -45.10 39.24 -1.74
CA GLU A 164 -44.72 40.30 -2.66
C GLU A 164 -43.71 41.27 -2.02
N MET A 165 -43.81 41.59 -0.72
CA MET A 165 -42.79 42.34 0.00
C MET A 165 -41.41 41.66 -0.13
N HIS A 166 -41.37 40.33 -0.07
CA HIS A 166 -40.15 39.52 -0.20
C HIS A 166 -39.80 39.09 -1.63
N ALA A 167 -40.47 39.60 -2.67
CA ALA A 167 -40.26 39.17 -4.06
C ALA A 167 -38.79 39.21 -4.54
N GLN A 168 -37.99 40.19 -4.09
CA GLN A 168 -36.55 40.23 -4.42
C GLN A 168 -35.78 39.07 -3.76
N VAL A 169 -36.11 38.72 -2.52
CA VAL A 169 -35.51 37.57 -1.81
C VAL A 169 -35.87 36.28 -2.53
N THR A 170 -37.15 36.11 -2.86
CA THR A 170 -37.64 34.95 -3.62
C THR A 170 -36.95 34.84 -4.98
N GLY A 171 -36.82 35.94 -5.72
CA GLY A 171 -36.15 35.96 -7.01
C GLY A 171 -34.66 35.57 -6.93
N ILE A 172 -33.96 35.96 -5.85
CA ILE A 172 -32.58 35.52 -5.61
C ILE A 172 -32.56 34.00 -5.36
N LEU A 173 -33.44 33.48 -4.52
CA LEU A 173 -33.53 32.02 -4.28
C LEU A 173 -33.85 31.25 -5.56
N ASP A 174 -34.78 31.75 -6.39
CA ASP A 174 -35.10 31.17 -7.71
C ASP A 174 -33.88 31.14 -8.64
N TYR A 175 -33.08 32.22 -8.65
CA TYR A 175 -31.85 32.28 -9.45
C TYR A 175 -30.85 31.21 -8.99
N PHE A 176 -30.65 31.06 -7.69
CA PHE A 176 -29.78 30.02 -7.15
C PHE A 176 -30.30 28.63 -7.52
N GLU A 177 -31.58 28.35 -7.32
CA GLU A 177 -32.19 27.06 -7.64
C GLU A 177 -31.98 26.66 -9.11
N ARG A 178 -32.08 27.61 -10.05
CA ARG A 178 -31.83 27.37 -11.49
C ARG A 178 -30.38 27.02 -11.81
N ASN A 179 -29.43 27.47 -10.99
CA ASN A 179 -27.99 27.28 -11.20
C ASN A 179 -27.40 26.15 -10.34
N VAL A 180 -28.22 25.46 -9.53
CA VAL A 180 -27.77 24.31 -8.76
C VAL A 180 -27.60 23.09 -9.67
N HIS A 181 -26.47 22.39 -9.52
CA HIS A 181 -26.16 21.17 -10.26
C HIS A 181 -25.93 19.94 -9.38
N ASN A 182 -26.14 20.06 -8.06
CA ASN A 182 -25.98 18.96 -7.11
C ASN A 182 -27.07 18.95 -6.03
N GLU A 183 -27.34 17.78 -5.48
CA GLU A 183 -28.45 17.58 -4.53
C GLU A 183 -28.24 18.22 -3.16
N ALA A 184 -26.99 18.38 -2.71
CA ALA A 184 -26.70 19.01 -1.42
C ALA A 184 -27.07 20.51 -1.46
N ASP A 185 -26.57 21.23 -2.46
CA ASP A 185 -26.87 22.65 -2.65
C ASP A 185 -28.36 22.88 -2.94
N LYS A 186 -29.02 21.94 -3.63
CA LYS A 186 -30.46 22.00 -3.91
C LYS A 186 -31.27 21.98 -2.62
N LYS A 187 -30.91 21.07 -1.70
CA LYS A 187 -31.56 20.97 -0.39
C LYS A 187 -31.35 22.23 0.43
N GLU A 188 -30.15 22.83 0.40
CA GLU A 188 -29.87 24.08 1.10
C GLU A 188 -30.75 25.22 0.58
N VAL A 189 -30.83 25.43 -0.74
CA VAL A 189 -31.68 26.48 -1.34
C VAL A 189 -33.15 26.27 -0.98
N LEU A 190 -33.64 25.03 -1.02
CA LEU A 190 -35.01 24.70 -0.61
C LEU A 190 -35.26 24.95 0.88
N ALA A 191 -34.29 24.67 1.75
CA ALA A 191 -34.37 24.96 3.18
C ALA A 191 -34.49 26.48 3.43
N ARG A 192 -33.70 27.30 2.73
CA ARG A 192 -33.81 28.78 2.81
C ARG A 192 -35.16 29.30 2.32
N ARG A 193 -35.72 28.68 1.28
CA ARG A 193 -37.07 29.00 0.79
C ARG A 193 -38.13 28.70 1.85
N GLU A 194 -38.01 27.56 2.53
CA GLU A 194 -38.93 27.23 3.61
C GLU A 194 -38.76 28.16 4.81
N GLU A 195 -37.52 28.52 5.18
CA GLU A 195 -37.24 29.52 6.22
C GLU A 195 -37.90 30.87 5.91
N LEU A 196 -37.86 31.32 4.66
CA LEU A 196 -38.55 32.55 4.23
C LEU A 196 -40.06 32.45 4.44
N LYS A 197 -40.69 31.32 4.08
CA LYS A 197 -42.13 31.10 4.31
C LYS A 197 -42.46 31.11 5.80
N GLN A 198 -41.63 30.50 6.63
CA GLN A 198 -41.80 30.51 8.08
C GLN A 198 -41.67 31.94 8.65
N ASN A 199 -40.73 32.74 8.12
CA ASN A 199 -40.61 34.15 8.51
C ASN A 199 -41.85 34.96 8.12
N ILE A 200 -42.43 34.72 6.94
CA ILE A 200 -43.71 35.33 6.51
C ILE A 200 -44.85 34.93 7.46
N ALA A 201 -44.97 33.63 7.77
CA ALA A 201 -45.99 33.13 8.69
C ALA A 201 -45.88 33.78 10.08
N LYS A 202 -44.67 33.90 10.63
CA LYS A 202 -44.40 34.60 11.90
C LYS A 202 -44.79 36.07 11.83
N THR A 203 -44.51 36.76 10.73
CA THR A 203 -44.93 38.16 10.52
C THR A 203 -46.46 38.28 10.54
N ILE A 204 -47.17 37.36 9.88
CA ILE A 204 -48.64 37.30 9.91
C ILE A 204 -49.12 37.11 11.35
N GLU A 205 -48.57 36.14 12.09
CA GLU A 205 -48.94 35.91 13.49
C GLU A 205 -48.69 37.14 14.37
N MET A 206 -47.57 37.84 14.15
CA MET A 206 -47.23 39.05 14.87
C MET A 206 -48.25 40.17 14.62
N ILE A 207 -48.70 40.34 13.37
CA ILE A 207 -49.75 41.29 12.99
C ILE A 207 -51.06 40.95 13.71
N LYS A 208 -51.43 39.66 13.74
CA LYS A 208 -52.65 39.16 14.39
C LYS A 208 -52.62 39.38 15.91
N GLN A 209 -51.59 38.88 16.58
CA GLN A 209 -51.46 38.91 18.04
C GLN A 209 -51.42 40.33 18.59
N ASN A 210 -50.76 41.24 17.88
CA ASN A 210 -50.64 42.64 18.28
C ASN A 210 -51.75 43.53 17.70
N GLN A 211 -52.77 42.95 17.06
CA GLN A 211 -53.92 43.67 16.48
C GLN A 211 -53.47 44.86 15.62
N ILE A 212 -52.43 44.67 14.80
CA ILE A 212 -51.90 45.71 13.94
C ILE A 212 -52.88 45.91 12.79
N LYS A 213 -53.39 47.14 12.62
CA LYS A 213 -54.26 47.47 11.50
C LYS A 213 -53.43 47.56 10.24
N VAL A 214 -53.77 46.73 9.25
CA VAL A 214 -53.18 46.78 7.91
C VAL A 214 -54.13 47.55 7.01
N VAL A 215 -53.65 48.66 6.47
CA VAL A 215 -54.47 49.65 5.78
C VAL A 215 -53.92 49.86 4.38
N VAL A 216 -54.79 49.88 3.38
CA VAL A 216 -54.40 50.14 1.99
C VAL A 216 -54.57 51.62 1.66
N GLU A 217 -53.51 52.26 1.21
CA GLU A 217 -53.52 53.66 0.76
C GLU A 217 -53.79 53.76 -0.74
N SER A 218 -53.09 52.94 -1.52
CA SER A 218 -53.20 52.87 -2.97
C SER A 218 -52.94 51.45 -3.45
N GLU A 219 -52.96 51.20 -4.76
CA GLU A 219 -52.63 49.87 -5.29
C GLU A 219 -51.23 49.39 -4.87
N ARG A 220 -50.30 50.34 -4.59
CA ARG A 220 -48.89 50.08 -4.25
C ARG A 220 -48.45 50.61 -2.89
N GLY A 221 -49.36 51.23 -2.13
CA GLY A 221 -49.09 51.84 -0.83
C GLY A 221 -49.83 51.08 0.26
N LEU A 222 -49.10 50.61 1.26
CA LEU A 222 -49.64 49.89 2.42
C LEU A 222 -49.19 50.57 3.69
N MET A 223 -50.05 50.62 4.70
CA MET A 223 -49.78 51.26 5.97
C MET A 223 -50.07 50.27 7.11
N PHE A 224 -49.20 50.26 8.11
CA PHE A 224 -49.40 49.53 9.34
C PHE A 224 -49.59 50.51 10.49
N TYR A 225 -50.66 50.31 11.27
CA TYR A 225 -50.97 51.16 12.40
C TYR A 225 -51.16 50.36 13.69
N GLN A 226 -50.52 50.85 14.75
CA GLN A 226 -50.71 50.41 16.13
C GLN A 226 -50.38 51.61 17.04
N ALA A 227 -51.18 51.82 18.10
CA ALA A 227 -50.98 52.90 19.07
C ALA A 227 -49.59 52.81 19.74
N ASN A 228 -49.13 51.59 20.00
CA ASN A 228 -47.76 51.35 20.46
C ASN A 228 -46.79 51.30 19.28
N GLN A 229 -46.05 52.39 19.07
CA GLN A 229 -45.05 52.52 18.00
C GLN A 229 -43.89 51.53 18.12
N GLU A 230 -43.61 50.99 19.31
CA GLU A 230 -42.57 49.97 19.48
C GLU A 230 -42.93 48.66 18.77
N ILE A 231 -44.23 48.32 18.72
CA ILE A 231 -44.72 47.17 17.97
C ILE A 231 -44.48 47.37 16.47
N LEU A 232 -44.68 48.58 15.95
CA LEU A 232 -44.41 48.88 14.53
C LEU A 232 -42.91 48.79 14.21
N LYS A 233 -42.03 49.20 15.12
CA LYS A 233 -40.58 49.00 14.94
C LYS A 233 -40.23 47.52 14.91
N GLN A 234 -40.76 46.73 15.84
CA GLN A 234 -40.55 45.28 15.86
C GLN A 234 -41.07 44.62 14.58
N LEU A 235 -42.23 45.05 14.07
CA LEU A 235 -42.80 44.53 12.81
C LEU A 235 -41.87 44.82 11.63
N ARG A 236 -41.39 46.08 11.53
CA ARG A 236 -40.41 46.48 10.51
C ARG A 236 -39.17 45.60 10.58
N THR A 237 -38.60 45.42 11.77
CA THR A 237 -37.43 44.57 11.99
C THR A 237 -37.69 43.14 11.55
N GLN A 238 -38.81 42.54 11.96
CA GLN A 238 -39.20 41.18 11.59
C GLN A 238 -39.28 40.99 10.07
N ILE A 239 -39.86 41.96 9.35
CA ILE A 239 -39.94 41.93 7.88
C ILE A 239 -38.53 42.09 7.28
N GLU A 240 -37.76 43.09 7.69
CA GLU A 240 -36.44 43.34 7.13
C GLU A 240 -35.46 42.19 7.41
N GLU A 241 -35.51 41.56 8.59
CA GLU A 241 -34.64 40.44 8.98
C GLU A 241 -34.86 39.17 8.16
N ALA A 242 -36.01 39.00 7.52
CA ALA A 242 -36.27 37.85 6.63
C ALA A 242 -35.29 37.78 5.44
N GLN A 243 -34.59 38.88 5.10
CA GLN A 243 -33.51 38.84 4.10
C GLN A 243 -32.29 38.02 4.52
N SER A 244 -32.15 37.71 5.82
CA SER A 244 -31.07 36.90 6.38
C SER A 244 -31.06 35.46 5.87
N VAL A 245 -32.17 34.97 5.30
CA VAL A 245 -32.21 33.67 4.61
C VAL A 245 -31.22 33.57 3.45
N LEU A 246 -30.74 34.71 2.93
CA LEU A 246 -29.73 34.79 1.88
C LEU A 246 -28.29 34.87 2.43
N SER A 247 -28.11 34.99 3.74
CA SER A 247 -26.78 35.08 4.37
C SER A 247 -25.98 33.82 4.11
N ASP A 248 -24.73 33.99 3.69
CA ASP A 248 -23.81 32.91 3.34
C ASP A 248 -24.34 31.94 2.27
N LEU A 249 -25.36 32.34 1.52
CA LEU A 249 -25.91 31.52 0.45
C LEU A 249 -24.86 31.36 -0.64
N ASN A 250 -24.44 30.12 -0.85
CA ASN A 250 -23.50 29.76 -1.89
C ASN A 250 -23.79 28.37 -2.43
N ILE A 251 -23.50 28.19 -3.71
CA ILE A 251 -23.67 26.93 -4.43
C ILE A 251 -22.46 26.66 -5.32
N SER A 252 -22.21 25.39 -5.61
CA SER A 252 -21.19 24.90 -6.52
C SER A 252 -21.70 24.87 -7.95
N LEU A 253 -21.00 25.57 -8.85
CA LEU A 253 -21.26 25.59 -10.29
C LEU A 253 -20.60 24.42 -11.05
N GLY A 254 -19.89 23.55 -10.33
CA GLY A 254 -19.19 22.42 -10.90
C GLY A 254 -17.72 22.40 -10.50
N THR A 255 -17.05 21.29 -10.80
CA THR A 255 -15.64 21.08 -10.50
C THR A 255 -14.94 20.51 -11.73
N SER A 256 -13.80 21.08 -12.09
CA SER A 256 -12.89 20.51 -13.08
C SER A 256 -11.57 20.12 -12.41
N LYS A 257 -10.93 19.09 -12.95
CA LYS A 257 -9.61 18.62 -12.52
C LYS A 257 -8.67 18.58 -13.71
N GLU A 258 -7.42 18.98 -13.50
CA GLU A 258 -6.35 18.84 -14.47
C GLU A 258 -5.02 18.54 -13.78
N THR A 259 -4.12 17.85 -14.46
CA THR A 259 -2.75 17.61 -13.96
C THR A 259 -1.81 18.64 -14.56
N LEU A 260 -1.23 19.47 -13.69
CA LEU A 260 -0.23 20.45 -14.07
C LEU A 260 1.13 19.79 -14.22
N LYS A 261 1.81 20.07 -15.35
CA LYS A 261 3.19 19.62 -15.58
C LYS A 261 4.14 20.10 -14.50
N GLU A 262 3.94 21.34 -14.04
CA GLU A 262 4.73 21.93 -12.97
C GLU A 262 3.94 23.03 -12.24
N TYR A 263 4.02 23.07 -10.91
CA TYR A 263 3.53 24.16 -10.07
C TYR A 263 4.45 24.32 -8.86
N LYS A 264 5.00 25.53 -8.65
CA LYS A 264 5.97 25.82 -7.58
C LYS A 264 7.09 24.76 -7.47
N GLN A 265 7.69 24.37 -8.59
CA GLN A 265 8.76 23.37 -8.70
C GLN A 265 8.34 21.90 -8.42
N LEU A 266 7.05 21.65 -8.16
CA LEU A 266 6.48 20.31 -8.06
C LEU A 266 5.95 19.87 -9.42
N LYS A 267 6.23 18.62 -9.81
CA LYS A 267 5.72 18.03 -11.06
C LYS A 267 4.47 17.20 -10.82
N ASP A 268 3.64 17.12 -11.86
CA ASP A 268 2.41 16.32 -11.90
C ASP A 268 1.50 16.61 -10.69
N VAL A 269 1.17 17.89 -10.50
CA VAL A 269 0.31 18.39 -9.42
C VAL A 269 -1.14 18.39 -9.92
N GLU A 270 -2.07 17.82 -9.14
CA GLU A 270 -3.50 17.89 -9.44
C GLU A 270 -4.03 19.28 -9.08
N LEU A 271 -4.54 20.01 -10.06
CA LEU A 271 -5.30 21.24 -9.88
C LEU A 271 -6.80 20.91 -9.97
N THR A 272 -7.52 21.18 -8.89
CA THR A 272 -8.97 21.18 -8.85
C THR A 272 -9.48 22.62 -8.89
N THR A 273 -10.31 22.96 -9.88
CA THR A 273 -10.99 24.25 -9.97
C THR A 273 -12.48 24.05 -9.69
N LYS A 274 -12.95 24.61 -8.57
CA LYS A 274 -14.37 24.60 -8.19
C LYS A 274 -15.01 25.94 -8.53
N GLY A 275 -16.01 25.94 -9.40
CA GLY A 275 -16.85 27.11 -9.66
C GLY A 275 -17.82 27.31 -8.50
N VAL A 276 -17.98 28.55 -8.03
CA VAL A 276 -18.87 28.89 -6.92
C VAL A 276 -19.70 30.12 -7.29
N LEU A 277 -20.99 30.06 -6.99
CA LEU A 277 -21.89 31.22 -6.98
C LEU A 277 -22.22 31.55 -5.53
N LYS A 278 -22.06 32.80 -5.13
CA LYS A 278 -22.30 33.31 -3.79
C LYS A 278 -23.23 34.51 -3.86
N TYR A 279 -23.96 34.72 -2.78
CA TYR A 279 -24.72 35.93 -2.56
C TYR A 279 -24.09 36.72 -1.41
N SER A 280 -23.92 38.03 -1.58
CA SER A 280 -23.60 38.93 -0.47
C SER A 280 -24.43 40.20 -0.52
N ARG A 281 -24.73 40.74 0.65
CA ARG A 281 -25.52 41.97 0.77
C ARG A 281 -24.84 43.20 0.18
N ILE A 282 -23.51 43.20 0.13
CA ILE A 282 -22.70 44.32 -0.37
C ILE A 282 -22.58 44.24 -1.90
N TYR A 283 -22.39 43.04 -2.45
CA TYR A 283 -22.02 42.87 -3.84
C TYR A 283 -23.07 42.16 -4.72
N GLY A 284 -24.18 41.71 -4.13
CA GLY A 284 -25.23 40.97 -4.83
C GLY A 284 -24.75 39.57 -5.21
N PHE A 285 -24.86 39.23 -6.50
CA PHE A 285 -24.40 37.95 -7.02
C PHE A 285 -22.90 37.98 -7.30
N GLU A 286 -22.19 37.02 -6.77
CA GLU A 286 -20.76 36.85 -6.96
C GLU A 286 -20.50 35.46 -7.50
N SER A 287 -20.11 35.35 -8.77
CA SER A 287 -19.51 34.13 -9.30
C SER A 287 -17.99 34.19 -9.12
N GLY A 288 -17.35 33.03 -9.08
CA GLY A 288 -15.91 32.94 -8.94
C GLY A 288 -15.43 31.50 -8.89
N VAL A 289 -14.14 31.34 -8.63
CA VAL A 289 -13.50 30.02 -8.55
C VAL A 289 -12.68 29.87 -7.28
N ILE A 290 -12.61 28.64 -6.79
CA ILE A 290 -11.67 28.21 -5.74
C ILE A 290 -10.75 27.19 -6.39
N LYS A 291 -9.44 27.46 -6.37
CA LYS A 291 -8.42 26.56 -6.90
C LYS A 291 -7.74 25.82 -5.77
N SER A 292 -7.64 24.51 -5.88
CA SER A 292 -6.94 23.65 -4.92
C SER A 292 -5.89 22.82 -5.65
N TYR A 293 -4.71 22.74 -5.07
CA TYR A 293 -3.53 22.06 -5.60
C TYR A 293 -3.17 20.92 -4.66
N HIS A 294 -3.09 19.72 -5.22
CA HIS A 294 -2.80 18.50 -4.47
C HIS A 294 -1.68 17.70 -5.14
N LYS A 295 -0.77 17.17 -4.31
CA LYS A 295 0.23 16.19 -4.72
C LYS A 295 0.39 15.17 -3.60
N ASP A 296 0.21 13.91 -3.94
CA ASP A 296 0.41 12.80 -3.01
C ASP A 296 1.83 12.76 -2.45
N LYS A 297 1.96 12.18 -1.26
CA LYS A 297 3.25 11.87 -0.66
C LYS A 297 3.99 10.88 -1.57
N GLU A 298 5.22 11.22 -1.96
CA GLU A 298 6.12 10.28 -2.63
C GLU A 298 6.97 9.59 -1.56
N ALA A 299 6.83 8.28 -1.43
CA ALA A 299 7.64 7.49 -0.50
C ALA A 299 9.12 7.47 -0.91
N GLU A 300 9.98 7.25 0.08
CA GLU A 300 11.39 7.00 -0.16
C GLU A 300 11.54 5.73 -1.01
N HIS A 301 12.33 5.82 -2.08
CA HIS A 301 12.58 4.70 -2.98
C HIS A 301 13.98 4.81 -3.58
N TYR A 302 14.47 3.72 -4.15
CA TYR A 302 15.74 3.73 -4.89
C TYR A 302 15.48 4.00 -6.38
N SER A 303 16.42 4.70 -7.02
CA SER A 303 16.45 4.77 -8.48
C SER A 303 16.75 3.40 -9.10
N ASP A 304 16.54 3.29 -10.40
CA ASP A 304 17.02 2.16 -11.18
C ASP A 304 18.55 2.03 -11.09
N TRP A 305 19.04 0.81 -11.31
CA TRP A 305 20.46 0.50 -11.41
C TRP A 305 21.06 1.12 -12.68
N GLU A 306 22.01 2.02 -12.52
CA GLU A 306 22.79 2.59 -13.62
C GLU A 306 24.15 1.88 -13.73
N LYS A 307 24.52 1.44 -14.93
CA LYS A 307 25.87 0.93 -15.20
C LYS A 307 26.91 2.04 -15.01
N VAL A 308 27.99 1.72 -14.30
CA VAL A 308 29.15 2.60 -14.12
C VAL A 308 30.12 2.32 -15.27
N ASN A 309 30.31 3.30 -16.16
CA ASN A 309 31.30 3.19 -17.24
C ASN A 309 32.72 3.49 -16.73
N PRO A 310 33.77 2.82 -17.24
CA PRO A 310 33.74 1.83 -18.33
C PRO A 310 33.65 0.38 -17.84
N GLU A 311 32.90 -0.40 -18.62
CA GLU A 311 32.79 -1.86 -18.57
C GLU A 311 34.12 -2.50 -19.02
N VAL A 312 35.15 -2.57 -18.17
CA VAL A 312 36.43 -3.23 -18.50
C VAL A 312 37.16 -3.73 -17.25
N GLU A 313 37.49 -5.03 -17.23
CA GLU A 313 38.87 -5.46 -16.92
C GLU A 313 39.13 -6.88 -17.44
N THR A 314 39.34 -7.02 -18.75
CA THR A 314 39.83 -8.26 -19.38
C THR A 314 41.27 -8.50 -18.93
N ARG A 315 41.44 -9.26 -17.85
CA ARG A 315 42.75 -9.77 -17.44
C ARG A 315 42.95 -11.13 -18.07
N GLU A 316 43.85 -11.19 -19.06
CA GLU A 316 44.29 -12.43 -19.69
C GLU A 316 45.44 -13.04 -18.91
N ASP A 317 45.15 -14.10 -18.15
CA ASP A 317 46.16 -14.92 -17.47
C ASP A 317 46.26 -16.29 -18.15
N SER A 318 47.46 -16.87 -18.19
CA SER A 318 47.65 -18.23 -18.71
C SER A 318 47.22 -19.27 -17.68
N VAL A 319 45.99 -19.75 -17.79
CA VAL A 319 45.40 -20.79 -16.90
C VAL A 319 44.86 -21.93 -17.74
N TYR A 320 44.96 -23.16 -17.23
CA TYR A 320 44.37 -24.35 -17.85
C TYR A 320 42.97 -24.64 -17.30
N ALA A 321 41.96 -24.61 -18.17
CA ALA A 321 40.62 -25.07 -17.87
C ALA A 321 40.62 -26.61 -17.78
N ASN A 322 40.47 -27.14 -16.56
CA ASN A 322 40.43 -28.59 -16.29
C ASN A 322 38.99 -29.14 -16.12
N LYS A 323 37.99 -28.28 -16.27
CA LYS A 323 36.56 -28.56 -16.21
C LYS A 323 35.85 -27.71 -17.26
N GLY A 324 34.59 -28.02 -17.56
CA GLY A 324 33.76 -27.24 -18.48
C GLY A 324 33.32 -28.00 -19.71
N SER A 325 32.80 -27.27 -20.70
CA SER A 325 32.39 -27.81 -21.99
C SER A 325 33.60 -28.25 -22.81
N VAL A 326 33.52 -29.43 -23.43
CA VAL A 326 34.62 -30.00 -24.22
C VAL A 326 34.18 -30.12 -25.68
N THR A 327 34.97 -29.55 -26.59
CA THR A 327 34.81 -29.71 -28.04
C THR A 327 36.02 -30.47 -28.57
N ILE A 328 35.80 -31.53 -29.32
CA ILE A 328 36.86 -32.36 -29.93
C ILE A 328 36.73 -32.23 -31.45
N SER A 329 37.85 -32.01 -32.14
CA SER A 329 37.87 -32.00 -33.60
C SER A 329 37.60 -33.38 -34.21
N ASP A 330 37.06 -33.42 -35.42
CA ASP A 330 36.72 -34.67 -36.12
C ASP A 330 37.93 -35.61 -36.31
N ASP A 331 39.12 -35.04 -36.46
CA ASP A 331 40.39 -35.77 -36.58
C ASP A 331 41.02 -36.15 -35.22
N LEU A 332 40.32 -35.88 -34.12
CA LEU A 332 40.72 -36.12 -32.73
C LEU A 332 42.05 -35.46 -32.31
N SER A 333 42.57 -34.53 -33.11
CA SER A 333 43.89 -33.91 -32.89
C SER A 333 43.83 -32.66 -32.01
N LYS A 334 42.66 -32.02 -31.87
CA LYS A 334 42.44 -30.80 -31.11
C LYS A 334 41.27 -30.95 -30.15
N ILE A 335 41.47 -30.51 -28.92
CA ILE A 335 40.46 -30.50 -27.87
C ILE A 335 40.39 -29.09 -27.30
N LYS A 336 39.22 -28.44 -27.34
CA LYS A 336 38.98 -27.15 -26.69
C LYS A 336 38.12 -27.37 -25.45
N VAL A 337 38.59 -26.86 -24.30
CA VAL A 337 37.84 -26.85 -23.04
C VAL A 337 37.46 -25.41 -22.72
N VAL A 338 36.19 -25.15 -22.45
CA VAL A 338 35.69 -23.82 -22.04
C VAL A 338 34.90 -23.94 -20.75
N HIS A 339 35.31 -23.19 -19.74
CA HIS A 339 34.65 -23.08 -18.45
C HIS A 339 34.20 -21.63 -18.21
N THR A 340 33.00 -21.43 -17.68
CA THR A 340 32.50 -20.09 -17.34
C THR A 340 31.86 -20.10 -15.96
N ASP A 341 32.33 -19.22 -15.09
CA ASP A 341 31.76 -18.95 -13.76
C ASP A 341 31.31 -17.49 -13.69
N SER A 342 30.26 -17.23 -12.89
CA SER A 342 29.82 -15.87 -12.60
C SER A 342 29.54 -15.69 -11.10
N ASN A 343 29.76 -14.47 -10.61
CA ASN A 343 29.46 -14.07 -9.24
C ASN A 343 28.88 -12.66 -9.22
N THR A 344 27.92 -12.42 -8.34
CA THR A 344 27.28 -11.12 -8.13
C THR A 344 27.41 -10.72 -6.67
N THR A 345 27.96 -9.53 -6.41
CA THR A 345 28.04 -8.92 -5.08
C THR A 345 27.18 -7.67 -5.05
N GLU A 346 26.22 -7.57 -4.14
CA GLU A 346 25.28 -6.45 -4.03
C GLU A 346 25.30 -5.84 -2.62
N THR A 347 25.29 -4.51 -2.56
CA THR A 347 25.05 -3.71 -1.36
C THR A 347 23.78 -2.86 -1.57
N GLU A 348 23.39 -2.06 -0.56
CA GLU A 348 22.21 -1.20 -0.67
C GLU A 348 22.26 -0.26 -1.90
N LEU A 349 23.44 0.23 -2.29
CA LEU A 349 23.58 1.25 -3.35
C LEU A 349 24.49 0.84 -4.52
N THR A 350 25.22 -0.26 -4.40
CA THR A 350 26.15 -0.74 -5.44
C THR A 350 25.92 -2.22 -5.76
N ARG A 351 26.12 -2.61 -7.01
CA ARG A 351 26.08 -4.01 -7.45
C ARG A 351 27.24 -4.26 -8.40
N GLN A 352 27.92 -5.39 -8.25
CA GLN A 352 29.04 -5.79 -9.08
C GLN A 352 28.79 -7.19 -9.60
N GLU A 353 28.86 -7.36 -10.92
CA GLU A 353 28.76 -8.63 -11.62
C GLU A 353 30.13 -8.98 -12.21
N VAL A 354 30.66 -10.14 -11.86
CA VAL A 354 31.96 -10.63 -12.37
C VAL A 354 31.71 -11.95 -13.09
N SER A 355 32.11 -12.04 -14.37
CA SER A 355 32.14 -13.28 -15.12
C SER A 355 33.58 -13.66 -15.46
N THR A 356 33.92 -14.93 -15.28
CA THR A 356 35.25 -15.48 -15.56
C THR A 356 35.10 -16.62 -16.55
N THR A 357 35.76 -16.51 -17.70
CA THR A 357 35.82 -17.55 -18.73
C THR A 357 37.24 -18.07 -18.85
N GLU A 358 37.43 -19.37 -18.72
CA GLU A 358 38.72 -20.04 -18.93
C GLU A 358 38.62 -20.92 -20.17
N GLU A 359 39.50 -20.71 -21.14
CA GLU A 359 39.60 -21.50 -22.36
C GLU A 359 40.94 -22.22 -22.40
N THR A 360 40.96 -23.47 -22.88
CA THR A 360 42.21 -24.19 -23.13
C THR A 360 42.13 -25.01 -24.39
N ASP A 361 43.09 -24.78 -25.28
CA ASP A 361 43.28 -25.54 -26.51
C ASP A 361 44.39 -26.57 -26.30
N TYR A 362 44.02 -27.84 -26.34
CA TYR A 362 44.92 -28.99 -26.28
C TYR A 362 45.18 -29.53 -27.68
N VAL A 363 46.46 -29.70 -28.02
CA VAL A 363 46.90 -30.39 -29.23
C VAL A 363 47.45 -31.75 -28.86
N VAL A 364 46.80 -32.80 -29.37
CA VAL A 364 47.20 -34.19 -29.14
C VAL A 364 48.44 -34.51 -29.99
N LYS A 365 49.47 -35.06 -29.35
CA LYS A 365 50.69 -35.54 -29.97
C LYS A 365 50.87 -37.02 -29.67
N GLU A 366 51.12 -37.78 -30.72
CA GLU A 366 51.44 -39.20 -30.63
C GLU A 366 52.95 -39.41 -30.68
N ILE A 367 53.46 -40.20 -29.75
CA ILE A 367 54.83 -40.70 -29.74
C ILE A 367 54.77 -42.22 -29.86
N MET A 368 55.61 -42.76 -30.73
CA MET A 368 55.82 -44.20 -30.82
C MET A 368 57.25 -44.53 -30.42
N THR A 369 57.43 -45.50 -29.53
CA THR A 369 58.76 -45.93 -29.09
C THR A 369 58.88 -47.45 -29.09
N PRO A 370 60.02 -48.01 -29.52
CA PRO A 370 60.31 -49.42 -29.30
C PRO A 370 60.51 -49.70 -27.81
N ILE A 371 59.71 -50.59 -27.23
CA ILE A 371 59.80 -50.93 -25.80
C ILE A 371 60.43 -52.29 -25.54
N ARG A 372 60.39 -53.21 -26.52
CA ARG A 372 60.99 -54.55 -26.40
C ARG A 372 61.44 -55.07 -27.74
N ALA A 373 62.53 -55.81 -27.76
CA ALA A 373 62.97 -56.58 -28.92
C ALA A 373 63.09 -58.06 -28.53
N TYR A 374 62.54 -58.94 -29.36
CA TYR A 374 62.69 -60.38 -29.23
C TYR A 374 63.44 -60.91 -30.46
N LYS A 375 64.37 -61.83 -30.22
CA LYS A 375 65.07 -62.54 -31.29
C LYS A 375 64.52 -63.96 -31.39
N VAL A 376 64.18 -64.38 -32.59
CA VAL A 376 63.67 -65.73 -32.87
C VAL A 376 64.85 -66.69 -32.92
N MET A 377 64.83 -67.71 -32.06
CA MET A 377 65.89 -68.71 -31.88
C MET A 377 65.36 -70.10 -32.21
N SER A 378 66.23 -71.04 -32.59
CA SER A 378 65.89 -72.48 -32.71
C SER A 378 65.52 -73.10 -31.35
N GLU A 379 64.68 -74.14 -31.34
CA GLU A 379 64.14 -74.75 -30.11
C GLU A 379 65.24 -75.39 -29.22
N GLY A 380 65.70 -74.66 -28.20
CA GLY A 380 66.59 -75.17 -27.14
C GLY A 380 67.16 -74.06 -26.23
N ASN A 381 67.02 -74.22 -24.91
CA ASN A 381 67.54 -73.37 -23.79
C ASN A 381 67.73 -71.87 -24.09
N VAL A 382 66.71 -71.07 -23.77
CA VAL A 382 66.69 -69.62 -23.99
C VAL A 382 67.41 -68.87 -22.86
N VAL A 383 68.45 -68.10 -23.17
CA VAL A 383 69.04 -67.10 -22.25
C VAL A 383 68.57 -65.71 -22.69
N VAL A 384 67.76 -65.04 -21.86
CA VAL A 384 67.27 -63.68 -22.15
C VAL A 384 68.20 -62.66 -21.52
N ASN A 385 69.10 -62.08 -22.33
CA ASN A 385 69.91 -60.93 -21.90
C ASN A 385 69.07 -59.65 -21.99
N HIS A 386 68.77 -59.04 -20.83
CA HIS A 386 68.12 -57.74 -20.76
C HIS A 386 69.20 -56.64 -20.77
N TYR A 387 69.27 -55.86 -21.84
CA TYR A 387 70.12 -54.68 -21.91
C TYR A 387 69.31 -53.45 -21.49
N TYR A 388 69.55 -52.93 -20.29
CA TYR A 388 68.96 -51.68 -19.84
C TYR A 388 69.90 -50.52 -20.18
N LYS A 389 69.40 -49.52 -20.91
CA LYS A 389 70.06 -48.21 -21.02
C LYS A 389 69.50 -47.33 -19.90
N GLU A 390 70.36 -46.79 -19.06
CA GLU A 390 69.95 -45.84 -18.04
C GLU A 390 69.43 -44.58 -18.73
N VAL A 391 68.12 -44.32 -18.64
CA VAL A 391 67.50 -43.10 -19.17
C VAL A 391 67.40 -42.12 -18.01
N THR A 392 68.18 -41.04 -18.06
CA THR A 392 68.07 -39.94 -17.11
C THR A 392 66.68 -39.34 -17.21
N LYS A 393 65.90 -39.45 -16.14
CA LYS A 393 64.52 -38.96 -16.05
C LYS A 393 64.50 -37.45 -16.26
N ILE A 394 63.97 -36.98 -17.40
CA ILE A 394 63.67 -35.56 -17.60
C ILE A 394 62.16 -35.38 -17.36
N PHE A 395 61.77 -35.32 -16.09
CA PHE A 395 60.46 -34.85 -15.67
C PHE A 395 60.64 -34.14 -14.32
N GLU A 396 60.84 -32.83 -14.37
CA GLU A 396 60.58 -31.97 -13.21
C GLU A 396 59.07 -31.87 -13.08
N ILE A 397 58.52 -32.56 -12.07
CA ILE A 397 57.18 -32.28 -11.59
C ILE A 397 57.33 -31.03 -10.69
N PRO A 398 56.65 -29.90 -10.96
CA PRO A 398 56.65 -28.77 -10.05
C PRO A 398 56.15 -29.24 -8.68
N LYS A 399 56.96 -29.01 -7.65
CA LYS A 399 56.75 -29.60 -6.33
C LYS A 399 55.87 -28.76 -5.41
N ASP A 400 55.06 -27.86 -5.97
CA ASP A 400 54.19 -26.98 -5.21
C ASP A 400 52.74 -27.09 -5.72
N ALA A 401 51.84 -27.45 -4.81
CA ALA A 401 50.40 -27.31 -5.01
C ALA A 401 50.00 -25.84 -4.85
N PRO A 402 49.05 -25.31 -5.64
CA PRO A 402 48.54 -23.96 -5.43
C PRO A 402 47.84 -23.88 -4.07
N ILE A 403 48.28 -22.93 -3.24
CA ILE A 403 47.67 -22.64 -1.94
C ILE A 403 46.40 -21.83 -2.20
N LEU A 404 45.24 -22.39 -1.87
CA LEU A 404 43.96 -21.67 -1.85
C LEU A 404 43.76 -21.08 -0.45
N GLU A 405 44.06 -19.80 -0.27
CA GLU A 405 43.72 -19.08 0.96
C GLU A 405 42.22 -18.77 1.00
N VAL A 406 41.50 -19.39 1.94
CA VAL A 406 40.11 -19.03 2.26
C VAL A 406 40.14 -17.99 3.39
N PRO A 407 39.47 -16.82 3.26
CA PRO A 407 39.44 -15.84 4.34
C PRO A 407 38.59 -16.32 5.52
N GLU A 408 39.16 -16.19 6.72
CA GLU A 408 38.51 -16.53 8.00
C GLU A 408 37.48 -15.44 8.39
N PHE A 409 36.19 -15.81 8.50
CA PHE A 409 35.13 -14.91 8.97
C PHE A 409 35.25 -14.68 10.49
N LYS A 410 35.52 -13.43 10.92
CA LYS A 410 35.44 -12.99 12.32
C LYS A 410 34.11 -12.27 12.55
N GLY A 411 33.35 -12.76 13.52
CA GLY A 411 31.94 -12.42 13.76
C GLY A 411 31.63 -10.98 14.15
N GLY A 412 30.36 -10.62 13.98
CA GLY A 412 29.72 -9.40 14.46
C GLY A 412 28.64 -9.72 15.50
N VAL A 413 28.66 -8.94 16.58
CA VAL A 413 27.87 -9.05 17.82
C VAL A 413 26.36 -8.81 17.63
N ALA A 414 25.54 -9.52 18.42
CA ALA A 414 24.11 -9.27 18.57
C ALA A 414 23.88 -8.04 19.47
N SER A 415 23.01 -7.12 19.04
CA SER A 415 22.59 -5.96 19.82
C SER A 415 21.36 -6.30 20.65
N GLU A 416 21.46 -6.18 21.97
CA GLU A 416 20.37 -6.25 22.94
C GLU A 416 19.64 -4.89 22.98
N ASN A 417 18.52 -4.76 22.27
CA ASN A 417 17.33 -3.97 22.64
C ASN A 417 16.35 -3.88 21.45
N PRO A 418 15.05 -4.21 21.63
CA PRO A 418 14.07 -4.02 20.58
C PRO A 418 13.72 -2.53 20.41
N PRO A 419 13.57 -2.04 19.16
CA PRO A 419 13.03 -0.72 18.90
C PRO A 419 11.52 -0.69 19.16
N VAL A 420 11.07 0.28 19.95
CA VAL A 420 9.65 0.58 20.18
C VAL A 420 9.10 1.30 18.94
N LEU A 421 8.03 0.78 18.35
CA LEU A 421 7.30 1.42 17.25
C LEU A 421 5.94 1.90 17.78
N GLU A 422 5.76 3.22 17.92
CA GLU A 422 4.48 3.84 18.24
C GLU A 422 3.57 3.82 17.00
N VAL A 423 2.33 3.36 17.16
CA VAL A 423 1.31 3.33 16.11
C VAL A 423 0.54 4.67 16.13
N PRO A 424 0.47 5.44 15.04
CA PRO A 424 -0.41 6.59 14.96
C PRO A 424 -1.86 6.12 14.77
N GLU A 425 -2.74 6.53 15.68
CA GLU A 425 -4.19 6.38 15.54
C GLU A 425 -4.68 7.30 14.40
N PHE A 426 -5.16 6.72 13.29
CA PHE A 426 -5.79 7.49 12.21
C PHE A 426 -7.32 7.33 12.25
N LYS A 427 -8.01 8.44 12.49
CA LYS A 427 -9.44 8.61 12.30
C LYS A 427 -9.68 9.50 11.08
N SER A 428 -10.32 8.98 10.04
CA SER A 428 -11.39 9.68 9.32
C SER A 428 -12.00 8.77 8.25
N GLY A 429 -13.33 8.65 8.26
CA GLY A 429 -14.09 8.09 7.16
C GLY A 429 -14.38 9.14 6.09
N VAL A 430 -14.67 8.68 4.88
CA VAL A 430 -15.55 9.35 3.92
C VAL A 430 -16.11 8.32 2.92
N ASN A 431 -17.36 8.58 2.56
CA ASN A 431 -18.32 7.72 1.88
C ASN A 431 -18.18 7.83 0.35
N GLY A 432 -18.21 6.70 -0.36
CA GLY A 432 -18.24 6.60 -1.82
C GLY A 432 -18.85 5.26 -2.25
N GLU A 433 -19.71 5.31 -3.25
CA GLU A 433 -20.76 4.34 -3.63
C GLU A 433 -20.24 2.94 -4.06
N VAL A 434 -21.12 1.94 -3.93
CA VAL A 434 -20.85 0.49 -3.91
C VAL A 434 -20.62 -0.09 -5.31
N ASP A 435 -19.41 -0.62 -5.56
CA ASP A 435 -19.15 -1.60 -6.61
C ASP A 435 -18.62 -2.90 -6.00
N GLU A 436 -19.43 -3.97 -6.13
CA GLU A 436 -19.25 -5.35 -5.65
C GLU A 436 -19.07 -5.53 -4.11
N PRO A 437 -19.58 -6.61 -3.50
CA PRO A 437 -19.36 -6.85 -2.08
C PRO A 437 -17.85 -6.99 -1.80
N LEU A 438 -17.26 -5.96 -1.17
CA LEU A 438 -15.92 -5.95 -0.62
C LEU A 438 -15.74 -7.16 0.30
N ASN A 439 -15.14 -8.22 -0.23
CA ASN A 439 -14.74 -9.37 0.57
C ASN A 439 -13.44 -8.98 1.29
N LEU A 440 -13.59 -8.30 2.44
CA LEU A 440 -12.47 -7.92 3.28
C LEU A 440 -11.66 -9.18 3.62
N PRO A 441 -10.31 -9.15 3.48
CA PRO A 441 -9.50 -10.29 3.86
C PRO A 441 -9.71 -10.62 5.34
N GLN A 442 -10.18 -11.83 5.63
CA GLN A 442 -10.44 -12.28 7.00
C GLN A 442 -9.13 -12.38 7.78
N LEU A 443 -9.05 -11.71 8.93
CA LEU A 443 -7.90 -11.82 9.84
C LEU A 443 -7.90 -13.19 10.52
N ILE A 444 -6.78 -13.91 10.40
CA ILE A 444 -6.56 -15.21 11.04
C ILE A 444 -5.70 -15.02 12.28
N ILE A 445 -6.26 -15.39 13.45
CA ILE A 445 -5.58 -15.34 14.74
C ILE A 445 -5.23 -16.76 15.17
N THR A 446 -3.98 -16.99 15.57
CA THR A 446 -3.52 -18.30 16.05
C THR A 446 -3.49 -18.32 17.58
N LYS A 447 -4.01 -19.41 18.18
CA LYS A 447 -3.98 -19.67 19.62
C LYS A 447 -3.24 -20.97 19.92
N TRP A 448 -2.64 -21.05 21.11
CA TRP A 448 -2.00 -22.25 21.62
C TRP A 448 -2.57 -22.56 22.99
N VAL A 449 -3.22 -23.71 23.14
CA VAL A 449 -3.92 -24.11 24.37
C VAL A 449 -3.51 -25.52 24.81
N ASP A 450 -3.70 -25.84 26.08
CA ASP A 450 -3.63 -27.23 26.54
C ASP A 450 -4.94 -28.00 26.28
N GLU A 451 -4.96 -29.31 26.57
CA GLU A 451 -6.17 -30.15 26.43
C GLU A 451 -7.34 -29.70 27.31
N ASP A 452 -7.06 -28.94 28.37
CA ASP A 452 -8.06 -28.37 29.27
C ASP A 452 -8.55 -26.97 28.81
N GLY A 453 -7.98 -26.44 27.71
CA GLY A 453 -8.35 -25.16 27.10
C GLY A 453 -7.63 -23.94 27.69
N ASN A 454 -6.61 -24.12 28.52
CA ASN A 454 -5.82 -23.01 29.07
C ASN A 454 -4.82 -22.49 28.04
N ASN A 455 -4.67 -21.17 27.94
CA ASN A 455 -3.72 -20.56 27.00
C ASN A 455 -2.27 -20.83 27.43
N LEU A 456 -1.48 -21.45 26.55
CA LEU A 456 -0.06 -21.73 26.77
C LEU A 456 0.85 -20.60 26.29
N LYS A 457 0.38 -19.78 25.36
CA LYS A 457 1.04 -18.55 24.93
C LYS A 457 0.03 -17.52 24.42
N PRO A 458 0.40 -16.23 24.33
CA PRO A 458 -0.47 -15.19 23.79
C PRO A 458 -0.95 -15.52 22.37
N ALA A 459 -2.21 -15.17 22.06
CA ALA A 459 -2.74 -15.29 20.71
C ALA A 459 -2.06 -14.28 19.78
N ASP A 460 -1.77 -14.67 18.54
CA ASP A 460 -1.00 -13.84 17.62
C ASP A 460 -1.43 -14.05 16.15
N ALA A 461 -1.15 -13.08 15.29
CA ALA A 461 -1.50 -13.09 13.88
C ALA A 461 -0.30 -12.69 13.01
N LYS A 462 -0.04 -13.43 11.92
CA LYS A 462 1.01 -13.04 10.97
C LYS A 462 0.61 -11.79 10.21
N ASN A 463 1.58 -10.99 9.79
CA ASN A 463 1.33 -10.00 8.75
C ASN A 463 0.96 -10.70 7.43
N PRO A 464 0.01 -10.16 6.65
CA PRO A 464 -0.27 -10.67 5.32
C PRO A 464 0.98 -10.66 4.44
N SER A 465 1.24 -11.77 3.73
CA SER A 465 2.34 -11.86 2.77
C SER A 465 2.13 -10.97 1.53
N VAL A 466 0.89 -10.53 1.29
CA VAL A 466 0.49 -9.64 0.18
C VAL A 466 -0.55 -8.65 0.71
N GLU A 467 -0.36 -7.36 0.45
CA GLU A 467 -1.33 -6.32 0.83
C GLU A 467 -2.68 -6.56 0.18
N GLY A 468 -3.76 -6.54 0.97
CA GLY A 468 -5.13 -6.81 0.51
C GLY A 468 -5.55 -8.29 0.47
N LYS A 469 -4.72 -9.23 0.96
CA LYS A 469 -5.07 -10.66 1.14
C LYS A 469 -5.11 -11.06 2.61
N ALA A 470 -5.79 -12.16 2.92
CA ALA A 470 -5.82 -12.73 4.27
C ALA A 470 -4.42 -13.19 4.68
N ASN A 471 -4.11 -13.07 5.97
CA ASN A 471 -2.87 -13.59 6.53
C ASN A 471 -2.98 -15.10 6.82
N ASP A 472 -1.83 -15.77 6.91
CA ASP A 472 -1.79 -17.20 7.28
C ASP A 472 -1.71 -17.38 8.81
N ALA A 473 -2.19 -18.53 9.30
CA ALA A 473 -1.94 -18.92 10.69
C ALA A 473 -0.44 -19.18 10.94
N PHE A 474 -0.02 -19.04 12.20
CA PHE A 474 1.29 -19.50 12.63
C PHE A 474 1.38 -21.02 12.59
N GLU A 475 2.60 -21.53 12.46
CA GLU A 475 2.83 -22.95 12.67
C GLU A 475 2.75 -23.26 14.18
N PRO A 476 2.37 -24.50 14.56
CA PRO A 476 2.22 -24.86 15.97
C PRO A 476 3.49 -24.65 16.78
N GLY A 477 4.65 -24.94 16.20
CA GLY A 477 5.95 -24.83 16.88
C GLY A 477 6.12 -25.83 18.02
N THR A 478 7.09 -25.58 18.90
CA THR A 478 7.36 -26.39 20.10
C THR A 478 7.09 -25.56 21.36
N ILE A 479 6.47 -26.18 22.37
CA ILE A 479 6.21 -25.56 23.69
C ILE A 479 6.90 -26.42 24.75
N GLU A 480 7.74 -25.80 25.58
CA GLU A 480 8.49 -26.48 26.62
C GLU A 480 7.54 -27.15 27.64
N GLY A 481 7.78 -28.42 27.97
CA GLY A 481 6.93 -29.18 28.87
C GLY A 481 5.63 -29.73 28.26
N TYR A 482 5.36 -29.48 26.98
CA TYR A 482 4.14 -29.95 26.29
C TYR A 482 4.47 -30.66 24.96
N GLU A 483 3.59 -31.57 24.53
CA GLU A 483 3.61 -32.25 23.22
C GLU A 483 2.47 -31.72 22.33
N PHE A 484 2.75 -31.47 21.06
CA PHE A 484 1.71 -31.02 20.12
C PHE A 484 0.74 -32.16 19.82
N VAL A 485 -0.56 -31.91 19.98
CA VAL A 485 -1.62 -32.91 19.76
C VAL A 485 -2.24 -32.72 18.38
N ARG A 486 -2.81 -31.54 18.11
CA ARG A 486 -3.52 -31.25 16.85
C ARG A 486 -3.78 -29.76 16.64
N THR A 487 -4.07 -29.39 15.40
CA THR A 487 -4.61 -28.07 15.04
C THR A 487 -6.12 -28.15 14.82
N VAL A 488 -6.88 -27.30 15.50
CA VAL A 488 -8.27 -27.03 15.19
C VAL A 488 -8.30 -25.99 14.06
N PRO A 489 -8.92 -26.31 12.90
CA PRO A 489 -8.95 -25.42 11.75
C PRO A 489 -9.78 -24.17 12.03
N LEU A 490 -9.65 -23.17 11.14
CA LEU A 490 -10.26 -21.85 11.24
C LEU A 490 -11.76 -21.94 11.59
N ASN A 491 -12.15 -21.30 12.69
CA ASN A 491 -13.55 -21.20 13.09
C ASN A 491 -14.23 -19.93 12.53
N ALA A 492 -15.54 -19.78 12.76
CA ALA A 492 -16.31 -18.62 12.30
C ALA A 492 -15.80 -17.27 12.84
N ASP A 493 -15.08 -17.29 13.97
CA ASP A 493 -14.49 -16.11 14.60
C ASP A 493 -13.08 -15.78 14.07
N GLY A 494 -12.59 -16.50 13.05
CA GLY A 494 -11.28 -16.26 12.45
C GLY A 494 -10.10 -16.83 13.27
N ILE A 495 -10.34 -17.83 14.13
CA ILE A 495 -9.33 -18.37 15.05
C ILE A 495 -8.90 -19.78 14.63
N VAL A 496 -7.59 -19.99 14.52
CA VAL A 496 -6.93 -21.31 14.42
C VAL A 496 -6.32 -21.65 15.77
N THR A 497 -6.56 -22.85 16.30
CA THR A 497 -6.08 -23.23 17.65
C THR A 497 -5.19 -24.46 17.60
N HIS A 498 -3.94 -24.34 18.03
CA HIS A 498 -3.05 -25.47 18.27
C HIS A 498 -3.21 -25.98 19.69
N MET A 499 -3.47 -27.28 19.84
CA MET A 499 -3.69 -27.90 21.14
C MET A 499 -2.50 -28.79 21.53
N PHE A 500 -2.07 -28.69 22.78
CA PHE A 500 -0.91 -29.38 23.31
C PHE A 500 -1.25 -30.15 24.59
N ARG A 501 -0.58 -31.27 24.82
CA ARG A 501 -0.72 -32.07 26.04
C ARG A 501 0.51 -31.89 26.91
N LYS A 502 0.33 -31.78 28.22
CA LYS A 502 1.46 -31.68 29.16
C LYS A 502 2.22 -33.01 29.20
N LYS A 503 3.55 -32.96 29.02
CA LYS A 503 4.40 -34.15 29.13
C LYS A 503 4.38 -34.65 30.58
N GLN A 504 3.96 -35.89 30.80
CA GLN A 504 4.00 -36.49 32.14
C GLN A 504 5.46 -36.71 32.56
N THR A 505 5.87 -36.05 33.65
CA THR A 505 7.11 -36.39 34.35
C THR A 505 6.87 -37.63 35.20
N TYR A 506 7.40 -38.78 34.75
CA TYR A 506 7.48 -39.96 35.57
C TYR A 506 8.46 -39.72 36.73
N LYS A 507 7.95 -39.75 37.96
CA LYS A 507 8.75 -39.91 39.17
C LYS A 507 8.95 -41.42 39.37
N PRO A 508 10.19 -41.95 39.49
CA PRO A 508 10.37 -43.38 39.71
C PRO A 508 9.96 -43.71 41.14
N GLU A 509 8.96 -44.58 41.31
CA GLU A 509 8.55 -45.10 42.62
C GLU A 509 9.26 -46.43 42.89
N GLU A 510 9.64 -46.61 44.16
CA GLU A 510 10.49 -47.67 44.68
C GLU A 510 9.90 -49.08 44.54
N THR A 511 10.79 -50.03 44.30
CA THR A 511 10.58 -51.48 44.24
C THR A 511 10.01 -52.11 45.53
N LYS A 512 9.08 -53.08 45.39
CA LYS A 512 9.10 -54.43 46.02
C LYS A 512 7.97 -55.34 45.48
N PRO A 513 8.04 -56.69 45.64
CA PRO A 513 7.92 -57.62 44.51
C PRO A 513 6.63 -58.45 44.45
N ASN A 514 6.44 -59.08 43.27
CA ASN A 514 5.49 -60.12 42.85
C ASN A 514 4.95 -61.03 43.97
N ASP A 515 3.65 -61.37 43.92
CA ASP A 515 3.23 -62.71 43.46
C ASP A 515 1.71 -62.90 43.22
N THR A 516 1.41 -63.77 42.23
CA THR A 516 0.23 -64.63 41.96
C THR A 516 -1.22 -64.11 41.73
N THR A 517 -1.80 -64.61 40.64
CA THR A 517 -3.22 -64.62 40.16
C THR A 517 -4.08 -65.69 40.87
N PRO A 518 -5.37 -65.96 40.57
CA PRO A 518 -6.60 -65.16 40.27
C PRO A 518 -7.83 -65.54 41.18
N SER A 519 -8.94 -64.76 41.18
CA SER A 519 -10.33 -65.21 40.87
C SER A 519 -11.44 -64.30 41.40
N ASN A 520 -12.46 -64.10 40.55
CA ASN A 520 -13.91 -64.05 40.77
C ASN A 520 -14.61 -63.19 41.86
N GLU A 521 -15.70 -62.58 41.34
CA GLU A 521 -17.04 -62.36 41.91
C GLU A 521 -17.38 -61.11 42.76
N GLU A 522 -18.32 -60.36 42.17
CA GLU A 522 -19.55 -59.76 42.71
C GLU A 522 -19.55 -58.70 43.85
N ARG A 523 -20.07 -57.54 43.42
CA ARG A 523 -21.17 -56.72 43.99
C ARG A 523 -21.01 -55.86 45.25
N ASP A 524 -21.54 -54.66 45.03
CA ASP A 524 -22.32 -53.77 45.90
C ASP A 524 -21.61 -52.75 46.82
N ASN A 525 -21.83 -51.48 46.43
CA ASN A 525 -22.34 -50.35 47.21
C ASN A 525 -21.86 -50.20 48.67
N GLN A 526 -21.29 -49.04 49.01
CA GLN A 526 -22.03 -47.87 49.54
C GLN A 526 -21.09 -46.92 50.32
N THR A 527 -21.08 -45.66 49.88
CA THR A 527 -21.00 -44.39 50.64
C THR A 527 -20.35 -44.32 52.02
N SER A 528 -19.35 -43.42 52.19
CA SER A 528 -19.22 -42.55 53.38
C SER A 528 -18.15 -41.44 53.22
N ILE A 529 -18.61 -40.19 53.36
CA ILE A 529 -17.91 -38.98 53.84
C ILE A 529 -18.32 -38.85 55.34
N PRO A 530 -17.69 -38.09 56.29
CA PRO A 530 -16.56 -37.14 56.25
C PRO A 530 -15.48 -37.38 57.37
N GLU A 531 -14.38 -36.60 57.38
CA GLU A 531 -14.10 -35.62 58.47
C GLU A 531 -12.79 -34.83 58.31
N ASN A 532 -12.87 -33.59 58.81
CA ASN A 532 -11.91 -32.49 58.77
C ASN A 532 -10.61 -32.73 59.56
N LYS A 533 -9.52 -32.08 59.13
CA LYS A 533 -8.64 -31.38 60.07
C LYS A 533 -8.05 -30.10 59.47
N VAL A 534 -8.09 -29.06 60.29
CA VAL A 534 -7.74 -27.66 60.07
C VAL A 534 -6.26 -27.40 60.32
N GLU A 535 -5.63 -26.53 59.54
CA GLU A 535 -4.57 -25.62 60.02
C GLU A 535 -4.50 -24.35 59.15
N LYS A 536 -4.30 -23.18 59.78
CA LYS A 536 -4.48 -21.84 59.21
C LYS A 536 -3.18 -21.00 59.30
N LEU A 537 -2.83 -20.38 58.15
CA LEU A 537 -2.25 -19.04 57.91
C LEU A 537 -0.84 -18.67 58.46
N PRO A 538 -0.10 -17.82 57.71
CA PRO A 538 -0.23 -16.37 57.95
C PRO A 538 -0.63 -15.54 56.71
N GLN A 539 -1.07 -14.32 57.00
CA GLN A 539 -1.70 -13.33 56.13
C GLN A 539 -0.84 -12.05 56.10
N THR A 540 -0.69 -11.41 54.95
CA THR A 540 -0.60 -9.94 54.67
C THR A 540 -0.70 -9.80 53.14
N GLY A 541 -1.78 -9.31 52.50
CA GLY A 541 -2.25 -7.91 52.41
C GLY A 541 -1.31 -7.10 51.48
N THR A 542 -1.68 -6.45 50.37
CA THR A 542 -2.90 -5.78 49.86
C THR A 542 -2.65 -5.40 48.39
N GLY A 543 -3.59 -5.57 47.44
CA GLY A 543 -4.55 -4.55 46.93
C GLY A 543 -3.93 -3.68 45.81
N GLN A 544 -4.45 -3.56 44.59
CA GLN A 544 -5.81 -3.16 44.20
C GLN A 544 -6.14 -3.54 42.74
N GLU A 545 -7.41 -3.89 42.53
CA GLU A 545 -8.10 -4.13 41.25
C GLU A 545 -8.98 -2.90 40.85
N PHE A 546 -9.79 -3.12 39.80
CA PHE A 546 -11.00 -2.44 39.30
C PHE A 546 -10.79 -1.80 37.92
N ALA A 547 -11.27 -2.34 36.79
CA ALA A 547 -12.54 -2.93 36.37
C ALA A 547 -13.68 -1.93 36.06
N ILE A 548 -13.87 -1.72 34.74
CA ILE A 548 -15.12 -1.75 33.93
C ILE A 548 -16.25 -0.71 34.16
N PHE A 549 -16.92 -0.42 33.03
CA PHE A 549 -18.25 0.18 32.77
C PHE A 549 -18.20 1.67 32.40
N GLY A 550 -18.81 2.17 31.32
CA GLY A 550 -19.88 1.66 30.47
C GLY A 550 -21.14 2.53 30.62
N ALA A 551 -21.66 3.02 29.47
CA ALA A 551 -23.01 3.58 29.23
C ALA A 551 -23.26 5.12 29.30
N ALA A 552 -23.65 5.64 28.12
CA ALA A 552 -24.83 6.45 27.78
C ALA A 552 -25.38 7.55 28.73
N ALA A 553 -25.60 8.76 28.19
CA ALA A 553 -26.92 9.39 28.01
C ALA A 553 -26.80 10.88 27.58
N SER A 554 -27.64 11.27 26.62
CA SER A 554 -27.94 12.66 26.24
C SER A 554 -28.86 13.34 27.26
N SER A 555 -28.67 14.66 27.52
CA SER A 555 -29.76 15.66 27.63
C SER A 555 -29.29 17.05 28.11
N ILE A 556 -29.38 18.04 27.21
CA ILE A 556 -30.19 19.27 27.28
C ILE A 556 -30.06 20.27 28.48
N LEU A 557 -29.68 21.50 28.08
CA LEU A 557 -30.08 22.88 28.48
C LEU A 557 -29.76 23.53 29.85
N ALA A 558 -29.17 24.72 29.68
CA ALA A 558 -29.51 26.03 30.24
C ALA A 558 -29.07 26.42 31.66
N GLY A 559 -28.33 27.53 31.70
CA GLY A 559 -28.70 28.66 32.56
C GLY A 559 -27.61 29.23 33.47
N LEU A 560 -27.27 30.49 33.17
CA LEU A 560 -26.84 31.55 34.10
C LEU A 560 -25.37 31.58 34.57
N GLY A 561 -24.61 32.49 33.94
CA GLY A 561 -24.20 33.71 34.64
C GLY A 561 -22.72 33.87 35.05
N LEU A 562 -22.13 34.96 34.54
CA LEU A 562 -21.19 35.86 35.23
C LEU A 562 -19.72 35.41 35.44
N VAL A 563 -18.79 35.97 34.64
CA VAL A 563 -17.87 37.10 34.96
C VAL A 563 -16.62 37.04 34.07
N ILE A 564 -16.36 38.16 33.38
CA ILE A 564 -15.11 38.48 32.67
C ILE A 564 -14.20 39.29 33.61
N PRO A 565 -12.87 39.06 33.58
CA PRO A 565 -11.92 40.17 33.57
C PRO A 565 -10.94 39.99 32.38
N GLY A 566 -10.81 40.92 31.44
CA GLY A 566 -10.29 42.27 31.68
C GLY A 566 -8.75 42.23 31.70
N LYS A 567 -8.10 42.24 30.53
CA LYS A 567 -6.66 42.54 30.43
C LYS A 567 -6.38 43.64 29.43
N GLN A 568 -5.64 44.60 29.94
CA GLN A 568 -5.35 45.91 29.39
C GLN A 568 -4.41 45.87 28.20
N LYS A 569 -4.62 46.84 27.31
CA LYS A 569 -3.62 47.38 26.37
C LYS A 569 -2.40 47.92 27.13
N LYS A 570 -1.23 47.70 26.55
CA LYS A 570 -0.08 48.61 26.67
C LYS A 570 0.45 48.90 25.26
N GLU A 571 0.49 50.21 25.00
CA GLU A 571 1.20 50.99 23.96
C GLU A 571 1.25 50.47 22.52
#